data_AF-A0A0G1EPT2-F1
#
_entry.id   AF-A0A0G1EPT2-F1
#
_cell.length_a   1.000
_cell.length_b   1.000
_cell.length_c   1.000
_cell.angle_alpha   90.00
_cell.angle_beta   90.00
_cell.angle_gamma   90.00
#
_symmetry.space_group_name_H-M   'P 1'
#
loop_
_entity.id
_entity.type
_entity.pdbx_description
1 polymer ?
#
loop_
_entity_poly.entity_id
_entity_poly.type
_entity_poly.pdbx_seq_one_letter_code
_entity_poly.pdbx_strand_id
1 'polypeptide(L)'
;MFSPRENGYTLIELLVVIALLAGLGSILLLNGAESRNLVQLQTATQQLESALTQAQAFGNSGRAFPAGTDNFDSGFGIFVTTASPKNIRIYGGLGDTDASGTFDEDEEKYTVAAQSFELILLGGNVEINRIRGVSPNANASEGHVLFRRGEPEAHVYTQNQTPDGLVITLASGTASIDVVINKTGLFYIDQ
;
A
#
# COMPACT_ATOMS: atom_id res chain seq x y z
N MET A 1 -34.92 -67.31 8.07
CA MET A 1 -34.15 -66.36 7.22
C MET A 1 -33.49 -65.38 8.17
N PHE A 2 -32.24 -65.62 8.54
CA PHE A 2 -31.52 -64.81 9.53
C PHE A 2 -30.80 -63.67 8.79
N SER A 3 -31.18 -62.43 9.08
CA SER A 3 -30.43 -61.25 8.63
C SER A 3 -29.05 -61.28 9.28
N PRO A 4 -27.95 -61.11 8.52
CA PRO A 4 -26.64 -60.90 9.13
C PRO A 4 -26.73 -59.66 10.03
N ARG A 5 -26.22 -59.76 11.26
CA ARG A 5 -26.03 -58.58 12.11
C ARG A 5 -24.89 -57.77 11.49
N GLU A 6 -25.18 -56.54 11.08
CA GLU A 6 -24.15 -55.58 10.70
C GLU A 6 -23.30 -55.30 11.94
N ASN A 7 -21.99 -55.54 11.84
CA ASN A 7 -21.06 -55.26 12.91
C ASN A 7 -20.98 -53.74 13.08
N GLY A 8 -21.35 -53.24 14.26
CA GLY A 8 -21.23 -51.82 14.60
C GLY A 8 -19.77 -51.39 14.71
N TYR A 9 -19.52 -50.10 14.48
CA TYR A 9 -18.21 -49.48 14.65
C TYR A 9 -17.69 -49.63 16.07
N THR A 10 -16.42 -49.98 16.22
CA THR A 10 -15.76 -50.08 17.51
C THR A 10 -15.40 -48.68 18.04
N LEU A 11 -15.37 -48.53 19.36
CA LEU A 11 -15.00 -47.27 20.02
C LEU A 11 -13.59 -46.81 19.64
N ILE A 12 -12.68 -47.77 19.42
CA ILE A 12 -11.31 -47.49 18.98
C ILE A 12 -11.26 -46.95 17.55
N GLU A 13 -12.07 -47.46 16.63
CA GLU A 13 -12.15 -46.94 15.25
C GLU A 13 -12.65 -45.49 15.24
N LEU A 14 -13.64 -45.15 16.08
CA LEU A 14 -14.10 -43.77 16.22
C LEU A 14 -12.98 -42.84 16.72
N LEU A 15 -12.17 -43.29 17.69
CA LEU A 15 -11.06 -42.50 18.22
C LEU A 15 -9.99 -42.25 17.15
N VAL A 16 -9.66 -43.26 16.34
CA VAL A 16 -8.71 -43.12 15.22
C VAL A 16 -9.24 -42.12 14.19
N VAL A 17 -10.53 -42.16 13.84
CA VAL A 17 -11.13 -41.20 12.90
C VAL A 17 -11.07 -39.77 13.44
N ILE A 18 -11.37 -39.56 14.73
CA ILE A 18 -11.27 -38.23 15.35
C ILE A 18 -9.82 -37.72 15.31
N ALA A 19 -8.83 -38.57 15.61
CA ALA A 19 -7.43 -38.21 15.57
C ALA A 19 -6.98 -37.83 14.13
N LEU A 20 -7.43 -38.58 13.12
CA LEU A 20 -7.14 -38.26 11.72
C LEU A 20 -7.79 -36.94 11.29
N LEU A 21 -9.06 -36.71 11.65
CA LEU A 21 -9.76 -35.46 11.33
C LEU A 21 -9.11 -34.26 12.02
N ALA A 22 -8.70 -34.40 13.28
CA ALA A 22 -7.99 -33.36 14.01
C ALA A 22 -6.62 -33.04 13.38
N GLY A 23 -5.88 -34.08 12.97
CA GLY A 23 -4.60 -33.93 12.28
C GLY A 23 -4.74 -33.25 10.90
N LEU A 24 -5.74 -33.62 10.12
CA LEU A 24 -6.01 -32.97 8.84
C LEU A 24 -6.50 -31.52 9.03
N GLY A 25 -7.35 -31.29 10.03
CA GLY A 25 -7.86 -29.96 10.37
C GLY A 25 -6.77 -28.98 10.77
N SER A 26 -5.76 -29.41 11.54
CA SER A 26 -4.66 -28.54 11.96
C SER A 26 -3.81 -28.07 10.77
N ILE A 27 -3.50 -28.96 9.83
CA ILE A 27 -2.74 -28.63 8.61
C ILE A 27 -3.49 -27.60 7.75
N LEU A 28 -4.80 -27.79 7.57
CA LEU A 28 -5.63 -26.86 6.79
C LEU A 28 -5.71 -25.48 7.44
N LEU A 29 -5.81 -25.41 8.77
CA LEU A 29 -5.88 -24.14 9.49
C LEU A 29 -4.57 -23.34 9.42
N LEU A 30 -3.42 -24.02 9.53
CA LEU A 30 -2.10 -23.39 9.44
C LEU A 30 -1.87 -22.81 8.03
N ASN A 31 -2.11 -23.60 6.98
CA ASN A 31 -1.95 -23.15 5.59
C ASN A 31 -2.96 -22.06 5.22
N GLY A 32 -4.17 -22.13 5.77
CA GLY A 32 -5.21 -21.12 5.53
C GLY A 32 -4.88 -19.75 6.10
N ALA A 33 -4.07 -19.66 7.16
CA ALA A 33 -3.66 -18.38 7.74
C ALA A 33 -2.67 -17.62 6.84
N GLU A 34 -1.67 -18.30 6.30
CA GLU A 34 -0.69 -17.70 5.38
C GLU A 34 -1.34 -17.21 4.08
N SER A 35 -2.23 -18.03 3.51
CA SER A 35 -2.97 -17.65 2.30
C SER A 35 -3.82 -16.39 2.50
N ARG A 36 -4.44 -16.22 3.68
CA ARG A 36 -5.18 -14.99 4.01
C ARG A 36 -4.29 -13.76 4.05
N ASN A 37 -3.08 -13.86 4.62
CA ASN A 37 -2.15 -12.74 4.70
C ASN A 37 -1.69 -12.30 3.29
N LEU A 38 -1.42 -13.25 2.40
CA LEU A 38 -1.05 -12.95 1.00
C LEU A 38 -2.18 -12.25 0.23
N VAL A 39 -3.43 -12.71 0.39
CA VAL A 39 -4.59 -12.07 -0.24
C VAL A 39 -4.81 -10.65 0.29
N GLN A 40 -4.60 -10.43 1.59
CA GLN A 40 -4.68 -9.10 2.19
C GLN A 40 -3.58 -8.18 1.64
N LEU A 41 -2.35 -8.67 1.53
CA LEU A 41 -1.24 -7.93 0.94
C LEU A 41 -1.53 -7.55 -0.52
N GLN A 42 -2.04 -8.47 -1.33
CA GLN A 42 -2.41 -8.18 -2.72
C GLN A 42 -3.50 -7.10 -2.81
N THR A 43 -4.52 -7.17 -1.96
CA THR A 43 -5.56 -6.13 -1.88
C THR A 43 -4.96 -4.77 -1.51
N ALA A 44 -4.06 -4.73 -0.53
CA ALA A 44 -3.40 -3.51 -0.10
C ALA A 44 -2.49 -2.91 -1.18
N THR A 45 -1.76 -3.77 -1.91
CA THR A 45 -0.97 -3.36 -3.08
C THR A 45 -1.85 -2.72 -4.15
N GLN A 46 -3.01 -3.31 -4.46
CA GLN A 46 -3.97 -2.74 -5.41
C GLN A 46 -4.55 -1.40 -4.93
N GLN A 47 -4.80 -1.24 -3.63
CA GLN A 47 -5.25 0.04 -3.06
C GLN A 47 -4.18 1.14 -3.24
N LEU A 48 -2.90 0.80 -3.03
CA LEU A 48 -1.78 1.72 -3.24
C LEU A 48 -1.61 2.09 -4.71
N GLU A 49 -1.70 1.10 -5.62
CA GLU A 49 -1.67 1.34 -7.07
C GLU A 49 -2.82 2.24 -7.54
N SER A 50 -4.03 1.99 -7.04
CA SER A 50 -5.21 2.81 -7.32
C SER A 50 -5.02 4.24 -6.82
N ALA A 51 -4.48 4.42 -5.61
CA ALA A 51 -4.21 5.75 -5.05
C ALA A 51 -3.17 6.52 -5.88
N LEU A 52 -2.11 5.84 -6.32
CA LEU A 52 -1.09 6.42 -7.19
C LEU A 52 -1.68 6.85 -8.55
N THR A 53 -2.47 5.98 -9.16
CA THR A 53 -3.15 6.25 -10.43
C THR A 53 -4.13 7.43 -10.31
N GLN A 54 -4.85 7.51 -9.20
CA GLN A 54 -5.75 8.62 -8.89
C GLN A 54 -4.98 9.94 -8.72
N ALA A 55 -3.86 9.93 -7.98
CA ALA A 55 -3.00 11.10 -7.84
C ALA A 55 -2.42 11.57 -9.18
N GLN A 56 -1.96 10.63 -10.03
CA GLN A 56 -1.47 10.94 -11.37
C GLN A 56 -2.58 11.55 -12.26
N ALA A 57 -3.80 11.00 -12.20
CA ALA A 57 -4.94 11.54 -12.94
C ALA A 57 -5.30 12.96 -12.45
N PHE A 58 -5.17 13.24 -11.16
CA PHE A 58 -5.39 14.58 -10.61
C PHE A 58 -4.29 15.57 -11.04
N GLY A 59 -3.01 15.17 -10.95
CA GLY A 59 -1.88 15.98 -11.42
C GLY A 59 -1.98 16.32 -12.90
N ASN A 60 -2.47 15.41 -13.73
CA ASN A 60 -2.68 15.66 -15.16
C ASN A 60 -3.92 16.50 -15.48
N SER A 61 -4.96 16.44 -14.63
CA SER A 61 -6.25 17.12 -14.89
C SER A 61 -6.36 18.53 -14.31
N GLY A 62 -5.38 18.98 -13.51
CA GLY A 62 -5.36 20.32 -12.93
C GLY A 62 -6.56 20.58 -11.99
N ARG A 63 -7.05 19.53 -11.33
CA ARG A 63 -8.08 19.67 -10.29
C ARG A 63 -7.47 20.34 -9.07
N ALA A 64 -8.28 20.86 -8.14
CA ALA A 64 -7.83 21.38 -6.85
C ALA A 64 -8.61 20.70 -5.71
N PHE A 65 -7.95 20.51 -4.56
CA PHE A 65 -8.62 20.13 -3.30
C PHE A 65 -8.62 21.32 -2.35
N PRO A 66 -9.79 21.83 -1.91
CA PRO A 66 -11.17 21.50 -2.28
C PRO A 66 -11.62 22.07 -3.64
N ALA A 67 -12.71 21.55 -4.19
CA ALA A 67 -13.26 21.98 -5.49
C ALA A 67 -13.58 23.49 -5.49
N GLY A 68 -13.10 24.22 -6.51
CA GLY A 68 -13.38 25.65 -6.71
C GLY A 68 -12.20 26.59 -6.42
N THR A 69 -11.06 26.08 -5.99
CA THR A 69 -9.80 26.83 -5.85
C THR A 69 -8.80 26.35 -6.89
N ASP A 70 -9.14 26.49 -8.18
CA ASP A 70 -8.30 26.00 -9.28
C ASP A 70 -6.92 26.63 -9.20
N ASN A 71 -5.93 25.87 -8.73
CA ASN A 71 -4.52 26.25 -8.77
C ASN A 71 -3.84 25.33 -9.80
N PHE A 72 -3.61 25.87 -10.99
CA PHE A 72 -3.09 25.09 -12.12
C PHE A 72 -1.60 24.75 -11.99
N ASP A 73 -0.92 25.35 -11.00
CA ASP A 73 0.49 25.13 -10.73
C ASP A 73 0.76 24.05 -9.68
N SER A 74 -0.26 23.60 -8.95
CA SER A 74 -0.05 22.60 -7.90
C SER A 74 0.02 21.17 -8.43
N GLY A 75 0.97 20.40 -7.90
CA GLY A 75 1.05 18.96 -8.13
C GLY A 75 0.03 18.18 -7.30
N PHE A 76 -0.16 16.91 -7.64
CA PHE A 76 -0.91 15.95 -6.83
C PHE A 76 -0.06 14.75 -6.51
N GLY A 77 -0.14 14.28 -5.27
CA GLY A 77 0.72 13.19 -4.85
C GLY A 77 0.10 12.25 -3.84
N ILE A 78 0.82 11.17 -3.60
CA ILE A 78 0.58 10.27 -2.48
C ILE A 78 1.62 10.51 -1.39
N PHE A 79 1.17 10.47 -0.14
CA PHE A 79 2.00 10.50 1.05
C PHE A 79 1.77 9.24 1.87
N VAL A 80 2.88 8.58 2.23
CA VAL A 80 2.91 7.41 3.09
C VAL A 80 3.90 7.63 4.23
N THR A 81 3.60 7.10 5.41
CA THR A 81 4.48 7.21 6.58
C THR A 81 4.37 5.99 7.48
N THR A 82 5.50 5.59 8.08
CA THR A 82 5.54 4.53 9.09
C THR A 82 4.90 4.95 10.42
N ALA A 83 4.72 6.25 10.66
CA ALA A 83 4.02 6.77 11.85
C ALA A 83 2.49 6.57 11.80
N SER A 84 1.95 6.32 10.60
CA SER A 84 0.53 6.04 10.37
C SER A 84 0.44 4.93 9.33
N PRO A 85 0.85 3.70 9.68
CA PRO A 85 1.24 2.69 8.70
C PRO A 85 0.06 2.08 7.93
N LYS A 86 -1.19 2.44 8.27
CA LYS A 86 -2.39 2.04 7.52
C LYS A 86 -2.95 3.12 6.62
N ASN A 87 -2.31 4.29 6.59
CA ASN A 87 -2.86 5.48 5.95
C ASN A 87 -2.06 5.81 4.70
N ILE A 88 -2.74 5.81 3.55
CA ILE A 88 -2.26 6.43 2.33
C ILE A 88 -3.02 7.74 2.20
N ARG A 89 -2.32 8.86 2.03
CA ARG A 89 -2.95 10.17 1.84
C ARG A 89 -2.74 10.62 0.41
N ILE A 90 -3.80 10.91 -0.32
CA ILE A 90 -3.72 11.65 -1.58
C ILE A 90 -3.84 13.13 -1.22
N TYR A 91 -2.90 13.94 -1.66
CA TYR A 91 -2.86 15.36 -1.35
C TYR A 91 -2.67 16.19 -2.62
N GLY A 92 -3.11 17.45 -2.56
CA GLY A 92 -2.73 18.48 -3.53
C GLY A 92 -1.61 19.32 -2.94
N GLY A 93 -0.58 19.60 -3.74
CA GLY A 93 0.48 20.54 -3.43
C GLY A 93 -0.05 21.95 -3.20
N LEU A 94 0.77 22.82 -2.61
CA LEU A 94 0.40 24.22 -2.42
C LEU A 94 0.55 25.03 -3.72
N GLY A 95 1.24 24.50 -4.73
CA GLY A 95 1.64 25.24 -5.91
C GLY A 95 2.82 26.17 -5.62
N ASP A 96 3.30 26.83 -6.66
CA ASP A 96 4.32 27.87 -6.60
C ASP A 96 3.82 29.06 -5.75
N THR A 97 4.21 29.12 -4.47
CA THR A 97 3.73 30.18 -3.57
C THR A 97 4.59 31.44 -3.62
N ASP A 98 5.83 31.32 -4.08
CA ASP A 98 6.77 32.44 -4.21
C ASP A 98 6.75 33.09 -5.61
N ALA A 99 5.98 32.53 -6.55
CA ALA A 99 5.86 32.94 -7.95
C ALA A 99 7.20 32.93 -8.70
N SER A 100 8.13 32.04 -8.30
CA SER A 100 9.42 31.85 -8.95
C SER A 100 9.28 31.26 -10.36
N GLY A 101 8.15 30.63 -10.66
CA GLY A 101 7.92 29.81 -11.84
C GLY A 101 8.75 28.52 -11.81
N THR A 102 9.35 28.20 -10.66
CA THR A 102 10.22 27.04 -10.50
C THR A 102 9.59 26.03 -9.54
N PHE A 103 9.98 24.77 -9.73
CA PHE A 103 9.55 23.71 -8.84
C PHE A 103 10.30 23.83 -7.50
N ASP A 104 9.57 23.99 -6.40
CA ASP A 104 10.10 23.90 -5.03
C ASP A 104 9.53 22.67 -4.30
N GLU A 105 10.42 21.81 -3.83
CA GLU A 105 10.04 20.63 -3.06
C GLU A 105 9.37 21.01 -1.75
N ASP A 106 9.82 22.08 -1.09
CA ASP A 106 9.32 22.47 0.23
C ASP A 106 7.86 22.96 0.18
N GLU A 107 7.41 23.47 -0.98
CA GLU A 107 6.04 23.93 -1.22
C GLU A 107 5.09 22.79 -1.64
N GLU A 108 5.61 21.83 -2.39
CA GLU A 108 4.85 20.70 -2.92
C GLU A 108 4.83 19.50 -1.98
N LYS A 109 5.73 19.46 -0.97
CA LYS A 109 5.78 18.39 0.01
C LYS A 109 4.57 18.42 0.93
N TYR A 110 4.00 17.24 1.19
CA TYR A 110 2.89 17.12 2.13
C TYR A 110 3.29 17.52 3.54
N THR A 111 2.62 18.55 4.05
CA THR A 111 2.70 18.98 5.44
C THR A 111 1.30 18.95 6.06
N VAL A 112 1.16 18.24 7.18
CA VAL A 112 -0.13 17.97 7.85
C VAL A 112 -0.89 19.26 8.19
N ALA A 113 -0.19 20.37 8.38
CA ALA A 113 -0.79 21.64 8.78
C ALA A 113 -1.32 22.49 7.60
N ALA A 114 -0.86 22.25 6.37
CA ALA A 114 -1.07 23.19 5.27
C ALA A 114 -1.97 22.66 4.14
N GLN A 115 -2.10 21.35 3.97
CA GLN A 115 -2.74 20.76 2.80
C GLN A 115 -3.98 19.93 3.13
N SER A 116 -5.00 20.04 2.28
CA SER A 116 -6.14 19.13 2.28
C SER A 116 -5.74 17.79 1.67
N PHE A 117 -6.27 16.70 2.23
CA PHE A 117 -5.98 15.36 1.75
C PHE A 117 -7.22 14.47 1.76
N GLU A 118 -7.21 13.48 0.87
CA GLU A 118 -8.09 12.32 0.89
C GLU A 118 -7.36 11.16 1.57
N LEU A 119 -8.03 10.50 2.52
CA LEU A 119 -7.46 9.38 3.26
C LEU A 119 -7.95 8.05 2.69
N ILE A 120 -7.01 7.20 2.30
CA ILE A 120 -7.24 5.81 1.92
C ILE A 120 -6.66 4.92 3.02
N LEU A 121 -7.50 4.06 3.57
CA LEU A 121 -7.11 3.10 4.61
C LEU A 121 -6.76 1.75 3.96
N LEU A 122 -5.59 1.22 4.31
CA LEU A 122 -5.19 -0.13 3.94
C LEU A 122 -6.13 -1.15 4.59
N GLY A 123 -6.59 -2.10 3.79
CA GLY A 123 -7.47 -3.17 4.24
C GLY A 123 -6.78 -4.21 5.13
N GLY A 124 -7.58 -4.86 5.98
CA GLY A 124 -7.13 -6.01 6.78
C GLY A 124 -6.07 -5.67 7.84
N ASN A 125 -5.19 -6.63 8.09
CA ASN A 125 -4.06 -6.47 9.00
C ASN A 125 -2.77 -6.18 8.22
N VAL A 126 -2.86 -5.33 7.19
CA VAL A 126 -1.71 -4.87 6.41
C VAL A 126 -1.25 -3.52 6.94
N GLU A 127 0.05 -3.32 6.96
CA GLU A 127 0.69 -2.09 7.38
C GLU A 127 1.95 -1.79 6.57
N ILE A 128 2.25 -0.51 6.42
CA ILE A 128 3.49 0.00 5.84
C ILE A 128 4.59 -0.21 6.88
N ASN A 129 5.40 -1.25 6.67
CA ASN A 129 6.44 -1.66 7.60
C ASN A 129 7.74 -0.87 7.38
N ARG A 130 8.06 -0.57 6.12
CA ARG A 130 9.30 0.12 5.75
C ARG A 130 9.11 0.95 4.49
N ILE A 131 9.80 2.09 4.44
CA ILE A 131 9.90 2.95 3.27
C ILE A 131 11.40 3.16 3.00
N ARG A 132 11.81 3.10 1.74
CA ARG A 132 13.20 3.39 1.34
C ARG A 132 13.27 3.99 -0.06
N GLY A 133 14.31 4.78 -0.33
CA GLY A 133 14.64 5.19 -1.69
C GLY A 133 15.20 4.03 -2.52
N VAL A 134 15.07 4.09 -3.85
CA VAL A 134 15.74 3.16 -4.77
C VAL A 134 17.22 3.51 -4.91
N SER A 135 17.52 4.80 -5.13
CA SER A 135 18.87 5.34 -5.26
C SER A 135 18.83 6.82 -4.85
N PRO A 136 19.50 7.22 -3.76
CA PRO A 136 20.23 6.36 -2.80
C PRO A 136 19.28 5.39 -2.06
N ASN A 137 19.77 4.18 -1.81
CA ASN A 137 19.05 3.15 -1.06
C ASN A 137 19.14 3.43 0.44
N ALA A 138 18.32 4.36 0.93
CA ALA A 138 18.26 4.75 2.33
C ALA A 138 16.85 4.55 2.88
N ASN A 139 16.76 4.08 4.13
CA ASN A 139 15.49 3.97 4.83
C ASN A 139 14.95 5.38 5.14
N ALA A 140 13.63 5.52 5.05
CA ALA A 140 12.91 6.73 5.38
C ALA A 140 11.70 6.42 6.26
N SER A 141 11.26 7.42 7.02
CA SER A 141 10.04 7.38 7.83
C SER A 141 8.80 7.80 7.03
N GLU A 142 9.01 8.48 5.91
CA GLU A 142 7.98 9.00 5.01
C GLU A 142 8.43 8.94 3.56
N GLY A 143 7.46 8.85 2.66
CA GLY A 143 7.66 8.84 1.23
C GLY A 143 6.55 9.63 0.52
N HIS A 144 6.96 10.38 -0.49
CA HIS A 144 6.09 11.20 -1.32
C HIS A 144 6.30 10.82 -2.78
N VAL A 145 5.21 10.75 -3.53
CA VAL A 145 5.26 10.65 -4.99
C VAL A 145 4.29 11.68 -5.55
N LEU A 146 4.79 12.66 -6.26
CA LEU A 146 4.07 13.83 -6.76
C LEU A 146 4.07 13.84 -8.29
N PHE A 147 2.94 14.22 -8.88
CA PHE A 147 2.74 14.38 -10.31
C PHE A 147 2.34 15.81 -10.60
N ARG A 148 3.08 16.46 -11.50
CA ARG A 148 2.78 17.81 -11.98
C ARG A 148 2.32 17.79 -13.43
N ARG A 149 1.45 18.72 -13.79
CA ARG A 149 0.94 18.81 -15.15
C ARG A 149 2.07 19.16 -16.12
N GLY A 150 2.09 18.48 -17.26
CA GLY A 150 3.06 18.76 -18.33
C GLY A 150 4.44 18.16 -18.09
N GLU A 151 4.64 17.48 -16.97
CA GLU A 151 5.87 16.76 -16.66
C GLU A 151 5.64 15.26 -16.83
N PRO A 152 6.50 14.57 -17.61
CA PRO A 152 6.35 13.13 -17.82
C PRO A 152 6.84 12.31 -16.62
N GLU A 153 7.63 12.92 -15.74
CA GLU A 153 8.23 12.27 -14.58
C GLU A 153 7.44 12.60 -13.31
N ALA A 154 7.30 11.60 -12.45
CA ALA A 154 6.86 11.75 -11.08
C ALA A 154 8.05 12.20 -10.23
N HIS A 155 7.81 13.16 -9.37
CA HIS A 155 8.79 13.54 -8.38
C HIS A 155 8.66 12.69 -7.13
N VAL A 156 9.78 12.14 -6.70
CA VAL A 156 9.82 11.21 -5.57
C VAL A 156 10.68 11.81 -4.47
N TYR A 157 10.11 11.88 -3.27
CA TYR A 157 10.77 12.46 -2.10
C TYR A 157 10.66 11.56 -0.90
N THR A 158 11.63 11.71 -0.02
CA THR A 158 11.64 11.15 1.32
C THR A 158 12.00 12.26 2.30
N GLN A 159 12.11 11.97 3.60
CA GLN A 159 12.36 13.00 4.61
C GLN A 159 13.56 13.92 4.29
N ASN A 160 14.64 13.40 3.70
CA ASN A 160 15.89 14.14 3.49
C ASN A 160 16.53 13.91 2.11
N GLN A 161 15.83 13.28 1.17
CA GLN A 161 16.42 12.83 -0.11
C GLN A 161 15.38 12.77 -1.23
N THR A 162 15.86 13.00 -2.45
CA THR A 162 15.15 12.91 -3.74
C THR A 162 15.57 11.65 -4.50
N PRO A 163 15.10 10.44 -4.09
CA PRO A 163 15.58 9.22 -4.71
C PRO A 163 15.05 9.02 -6.13
N ASP A 164 15.69 8.13 -6.90
CA ASP A 164 15.25 7.72 -8.25
C ASP A 164 13.94 6.91 -8.28
N GLY A 165 13.42 6.58 -7.09
CA GLY A 165 12.20 5.85 -6.88
C GLY A 165 11.98 5.58 -5.40
N LEU A 166 10.81 5.07 -5.06
CA LEU A 166 10.38 4.75 -3.72
C LEU A 166 10.06 3.25 -3.64
N VAL A 167 10.55 2.60 -2.60
CA VAL A 167 10.15 1.25 -2.24
C VAL A 167 9.34 1.31 -0.94
N ILE A 168 8.13 0.77 -0.96
CA ILE A 168 7.22 0.67 0.16
C ILE A 168 7.04 -0.81 0.48
N THR A 169 7.53 -1.24 1.63
CA THR A 169 7.32 -2.61 2.12
C THR A 169 5.99 -2.67 2.87
N LEU A 170 5.04 -3.41 2.33
CA LEU A 170 3.79 -3.77 3.01
C LEU A 170 3.99 -5.09 3.76
N ALA A 171 3.49 -5.18 4.99
CA ALA A 171 3.57 -6.40 5.81
C ALA A 171 2.22 -6.80 6.38
N SER A 172 2.00 -8.11 6.50
CA SER A 172 0.86 -8.71 7.18
C SER A 172 1.28 -10.00 7.88
N GLY A 173 1.40 -9.94 9.20
CA GLY A 173 1.94 -11.04 10.00
C GLY A 173 3.41 -11.32 9.63
N THR A 174 3.70 -12.52 9.15
CA THR A 174 5.04 -12.94 8.70
C THR A 174 5.30 -12.69 7.22
N ALA A 175 4.29 -12.32 6.45
CA ALA A 175 4.40 -12.06 5.02
C ALA A 175 4.67 -10.58 4.75
N SER A 176 5.47 -10.29 3.73
CA SER A 176 5.73 -8.93 3.26
C SER A 176 5.89 -8.88 1.74
N ILE A 177 5.56 -7.74 1.14
CA ILE A 177 5.75 -7.44 -0.28
C ILE A 177 6.40 -6.08 -0.42
N ASP A 178 7.44 -5.98 -1.25
CA ASP A 178 8.05 -4.71 -1.63
C ASP A 178 7.34 -4.18 -2.89
N VAL A 179 6.79 -2.97 -2.76
CA VAL A 179 6.18 -2.22 -3.85
C VAL A 179 7.14 -1.14 -4.29
N VAL A 180 7.48 -1.09 -5.57
CA VAL A 180 8.42 -0.11 -6.12
C VAL A 180 7.71 0.85 -7.07
N ILE A 181 7.97 2.13 -6.87
CA ILE A 181 7.48 3.23 -7.68
C ILE A 181 8.70 3.97 -8.21
N ASN A 182 8.87 4.04 -9.52
CA ASN A 182 10.01 4.75 -10.11
C ASN A 182 9.66 6.22 -10.43
N LYS A 183 10.67 7.00 -10.84
CA LYS A 183 10.50 8.38 -11.34
C LYS A 183 9.58 8.54 -12.54
N THR A 184 9.22 7.48 -13.26
CA THR A 184 8.22 7.57 -14.35
C THR A 184 6.79 7.35 -13.83
N GLY A 185 6.62 7.16 -12.53
CA GLY A 185 5.33 6.79 -11.92
C GLY A 185 4.92 5.35 -12.20
N LEU A 186 5.79 4.52 -12.76
CA LEU A 186 5.52 3.11 -12.98
C LEU A 186 5.57 2.36 -11.66
N PHE A 187 4.53 1.55 -11.46
CA PHE A 187 4.31 0.72 -10.30
C PHE A 187 4.64 -0.73 -10.62
N TYR A 188 5.45 -1.38 -9.79
CA TYR A 188 5.69 -2.81 -9.89
C TYR A 188 5.94 -3.44 -8.53
N ILE A 189 5.73 -4.75 -8.46
CA ILE A 189 5.94 -5.56 -7.26
C ILE A 189 7.28 -6.27 -7.41
N ASP A 190 8.17 -6.07 -6.43
CA ASP A 190 9.41 -6.82 -6.33
C ASP A 190 9.13 -8.07 -5.47
N GLN A 191 9.12 -9.25 -6.11
CA GLN A 191 8.81 -10.54 -5.48
C GLN A 191 10.06 -11.26 -5.01
#